data_AF-A0A953YYE7-F1
#
_entry.id   AF-A0A953YYE7-F1
#
_cell.length_a   1.000
_cell.length_b   1.000
_cell.length_c   1.000
_cell.angle_alpha   90.00
_cell.angle_beta   90.00
_cell.angle_gamma   90.00
#
_symmetry.space_group_name_H-M   'P 1'
#
loop_
_entity.id
_entity.type
_entity.pdbx_description
1 polymer ?
#
loop_
_entity_poly.entity_id
_entity_poly.type
_entity_poly.pdbx_seq_one_letter_code
_entity_poly.pdbx_strand_id
1 'polypeptide(L)'
;MQDNIKDILSRQEVSDAEISVAHILISFRGTGTDATRSQEEAETLATEVFAKVKAGEDFDALAQEYSDDKQGGIAGGPYGMFMPSRGSTGGDGMYPRSGMVPAFGNVGWKLAVGDVGVAAYDRAASPYGWHIIKRVS
;
A
#
# COMPACT_ATOMS: atom_id res chain seq x y z
N MET A 1 -13.33 6.25 -2.38
CA MET A 1 -12.01 5.74 -2.80
C MET A 1 -11.39 6.58 -3.91
N GLN A 2 -12.06 6.77 -5.06
CA GLN A 2 -11.52 7.50 -6.21
C GLN A 2 -11.06 8.94 -5.90
N ASP A 3 -11.79 9.68 -5.07
CA ASP A 3 -11.37 11.04 -4.68
C ASP A 3 -10.11 11.05 -3.80
N ASN A 4 -9.94 10.03 -2.94
CA ASN A 4 -8.71 9.88 -2.17
C ASN A 4 -7.52 9.57 -3.07
N ILE A 5 -7.69 8.69 -4.07
CA ILE A 5 -6.63 8.40 -5.05
C ILE A 5 -6.18 9.68 -5.76
N LYS A 6 -7.14 10.47 -6.27
CA LYS A 6 -6.85 11.75 -6.95
C LYS A 6 -6.16 12.75 -6.04
N ASP A 7 -6.68 12.92 -4.82
CA ASP A 7 -6.11 13.80 -3.81
C ASP A 7 -4.66 13.42 -3.51
N ILE A 8 -4.43 12.16 -3.09
CA ILE A 8 -3.09 11.67 -2.75
C ILE A 8 -2.13 11.89 -3.92
N LEU A 9 -2.48 11.49 -5.14
CA LEU A 9 -1.59 11.64 -6.30
C LEU A 9 -1.27 13.11 -6.65
N SER A 10 -2.13 14.05 -6.25
CA SER A 10 -1.90 15.49 -6.44
C SER A 10 -0.99 16.13 -5.39
N ARG A 11 -0.80 15.48 -4.23
CA ARG A 11 0.04 16.00 -3.14
C ARG A 11 1.52 16.01 -3.53
N GLN A 12 2.26 16.94 -2.97
CA GLN A 12 3.72 16.91 -3.02
C GLN A 12 4.25 15.78 -2.11
N GLU A 13 5.35 15.16 -2.52
CA GLU A 13 6.04 14.19 -1.66
C GLU A 13 6.69 14.91 -0.47
N VAL A 14 6.65 14.28 0.70
CA VAL A 14 7.44 14.69 1.87
C VAL A 14 8.93 14.49 1.61
N SER A 15 9.77 15.26 2.30
CA SER A 15 11.23 15.23 2.12
C SER A 15 11.94 14.13 2.92
N ASP A 16 11.19 13.23 3.55
CA ASP A 16 11.74 12.20 4.42
C ASP A 16 12.56 11.20 3.61
N ALA A 17 13.79 10.92 4.06
CA ALA A 17 14.68 9.99 3.37
C ALA A 17 14.21 8.54 3.49
N GLU A 18 13.49 8.23 4.57
CA GLU A 18 12.98 6.90 4.90
C GLU A 18 11.53 7.03 5.40
N ILE A 19 10.70 6.07 5.03
CA ILE A 19 9.33 5.93 5.52
C ILE A 19 9.05 4.47 5.87
N SER A 20 8.05 4.25 6.72
CA SER A 20 7.51 2.91 6.94
C SER A 20 6.03 2.87 6.60
N VAL A 21 5.59 1.84 5.87
CA VAL A 21 4.20 1.69 5.46
C VAL A 21 3.66 0.31 5.77
N ALA A 22 2.40 0.25 6.15
CA ALA A 22 1.61 -0.97 6.17
C ALA A 22 0.59 -0.92 5.03
N HIS A 23 0.13 -2.08 4.54
CA HIS A 23 -0.92 -2.11 3.53
C HIS A 23 -1.91 -3.27 3.71
N ILE A 24 -3.07 -3.11 3.07
CA ILE A 24 -4.03 -4.18 2.83
C ILE A 24 -4.08 -4.38 1.31
N LEU A 25 -3.67 -5.56 0.84
CA LEU A 25 -3.72 -5.92 -0.58
C LEU A 25 -5.06 -6.59 -0.89
N ILE A 26 -5.83 -6.00 -1.80
CA ILE A 26 -7.01 -6.63 -2.39
C ILE A 26 -6.71 -6.98 -3.85
N SER A 27 -6.51 -8.27 -4.10
CA SER A 27 -6.14 -8.84 -5.38
C SER A 27 -7.33 -9.45 -6.11
N PHE A 28 -7.12 -9.84 -7.36
CA PHE A 28 -8.07 -10.60 -8.17
C PHE A 28 -7.37 -11.66 -9.02
N ARG A 29 -8.16 -12.54 -9.63
CA ARG A 29 -7.63 -13.64 -10.45
C ARG A 29 -6.72 -13.12 -11.55
N GLY A 30 -5.50 -13.65 -11.60
CA GLY A 30 -4.49 -13.29 -12.61
C GLY A 30 -3.52 -12.18 -12.21
N THR A 31 -3.56 -11.73 -10.95
CA THR A 31 -2.62 -10.73 -10.40
C THR A 31 -1.41 -11.33 -9.69
N GLY A 32 -1.18 -12.65 -9.81
CA GLY A 32 -0.03 -13.32 -9.19
C GLY A 32 -0.21 -13.65 -7.71
N THR A 33 -1.44 -13.59 -7.19
CA THR A 33 -1.84 -14.09 -5.87
C THR A 33 -2.87 -15.22 -6.00
N ASP A 34 -3.26 -15.83 -4.87
CA ASP A 34 -4.25 -16.91 -4.82
C ASP A 34 -5.71 -16.42 -4.91
N ALA A 35 -5.92 -15.12 -5.15
CA ALA A 35 -7.25 -14.53 -5.28
C ALA A 35 -8.04 -15.14 -6.45
N THR A 36 -9.27 -15.58 -6.18
CA THR A 36 -10.17 -16.19 -7.18
C THR A 36 -11.24 -15.25 -7.72
N ARG A 37 -11.47 -14.13 -7.02
CA ARG A 37 -12.46 -13.09 -7.34
C ARG A 37 -12.16 -12.35 -8.64
N SER A 38 -13.19 -11.74 -9.23
CA SER A 38 -13.06 -10.88 -10.42
C SER A 38 -12.40 -9.55 -10.08
N GLN A 39 -11.99 -8.81 -11.11
CA GLN A 39 -11.43 -7.47 -10.94
C GLN A 39 -12.47 -6.51 -10.34
N GLU A 40 -13.73 -6.58 -10.77
CA GLU A 40 -14.81 -5.74 -10.23
C GLU A 40 -15.14 -6.08 -8.77
N GLU A 41 -15.13 -7.37 -8.42
CA GLU A 41 -15.31 -7.83 -7.03
C GLU A 41 -14.17 -7.32 -6.14
N ALA A 42 -12.93 -7.35 -6.62
CA ALA A 42 -11.79 -6.80 -5.90
C ALA A 42 -11.87 -5.27 -5.72
N GLU A 43 -12.29 -4.52 -6.74
CA GLU A 43 -12.48 -3.07 -6.61
C GLU A 43 -13.58 -2.72 -5.59
N THR A 44 -14.67 -3.50 -5.61
CA THR A 44 -15.78 -3.34 -4.66
C THR A 44 -15.29 -3.60 -3.24
N LEU A 45 -14.60 -4.72 -3.02
CA LEU A 45 -14.04 -5.06 -1.71
C LEU A 45 -13.00 -4.04 -1.23
N ALA A 46 -12.11 -3.56 -2.12
CA ALA A 46 -11.16 -2.51 -1.79
C ALA A 46 -11.86 -1.21 -1.37
N THR A 47 -12.97 -0.87 -2.03
CA THR A 47 -13.78 0.31 -1.68
C THR A 47 -14.41 0.16 -0.29
N GLU A 48 -14.94 -1.02 0.03
CA GLU A 48 -15.53 -1.34 1.33
C GLU A 48 -14.49 -1.30 2.45
N VAL A 49 -13.37 -2.02 2.29
CA VAL A 49 -12.29 -2.05 3.28
C VAL A 49 -11.71 -0.65 3.49
N PHE A 50 -11.54 0.13 2.43
CA PHE A 50 -11.08 1.52 2.58
C PHE A 50 -12.07 2.38 3.38
N ALA A 51 -13.38 2.19 3.20
CA ALA A 51 -14.39 2.89 3.98
C ALA A 51 -14.29 2.53 5.48
N LYS A 52 -14.07 1.25 5.80
CA LYS A 52 -13.83 0.77 7.18
C LYS A 52 -12.59 1.41 7.81
N VAL A 53 -11.48 1.46 7.07
CA VAL A 53 -10.27 2.14 7.50
C VAL A 53 -10.54 3.64 7.77
N LYS A 54 -11.28 4.31 6.89
CA LYS A 54 -11.66 5.72 7.07
C LYS A 54 -12.62 5.95 8.24
N ALA A 55 -13.40 4.94 8.63
CA ALA A 55 -14.26 4.97 9.82
C ALA A 55 -13.50 4.76 11.13
N GLY A 56 -12.18 4.46 11.06
CA GLY A 56 -11.33 4.26 12.24
C GLY A 56 -11.34 2.84 12.78
N GLU A 57 -11.80 1.85 11.99
CA GLU A 57 -11.61 0.44 12.33
C GLU A 57 -10.10 0.09 12.40
N ASP A 58 -9.75 -0.92 13.20
CA ASP A 58 -8.36 -1.31 13.43
C ASP A 58 -7.70 -1.80 12.15
N PHE A 59 -6.63 -1.13 11.73
CA PHE A 59 -5.98 -1.40 10.45
C PHE A 59 -5.35 -2.80 10.41
N ASP A 60 -4.77 -3.25 11.53
CA ASP A 60 -4.08 -4.53 11.61
C ASP A 60 -5.09 -5.70 11.56
N ALA A 61 -6.23 -5.56 12.23
CA ALA A 61 -7.34 -6.50 12.13
C ALA A 61 -7.89 -6.57 10.69
N LEU A 62 -8.10 -5.43 10.03
CA LEU A 62 -8.53 -5.40 8.64
C LEU A 62 -7.47 -6.00 7.69
N ALA A 63 -6.18 -5.78 7.95
CA ALA A 63 -5.11 -6.39 7.17
C ALA A 63 -5.11 -7.92 7.32
N GLN A 64 -5.28 -8.43 8.54
CA GLN A 64 -5.38 -9.87 8.80
C GLN A 64 -6.61 -10.51 8.15
N GLU A 65 -7.74 -9.81 8.15
CA GLU A 65 -9.00 -10.33 7.62
C GLU A 65 -9.06 -10.28 6.09
N TYR A 66 -8.65 -9.17 5.49
CA TYR A 66 -8.92 -8.88 4.08
C TYR A 66 -7.70 -8.96 3.17
N SER A 67 -6.46 -8.86 3.69
CA SER A 67 -5.28 -8.82 2.82
C SER A 67 -5.02 -10.16 2.14
N ASP A 68 -4.82 -10.13 0.83
CA ASP A 68 -4.31 -11.26 0.04
C ASP A 68 -2.78 -11.34 0.07
N ASP A 69 -2.09 -10.36 0.67
CA ASP A 69 -0.67 -10.48 1.03
C ASP A 69 -0.52 -11.24 2.35
N LYS A 70 -0.53 -12.58 2.24
CA LYS A 70 -0.40 -13.50 3.37
C LYS A 70 1.04 -13.96 3.63
N GLN A 71 2.02 -13.37 2.93
CA GLN A 71 3.42 -13.76 3.08
C GLN A 71 4.05 -13.03 4.26
N GLY A 72 4.60 -13.80 5.22
CA GLY A 72 5.21 -13.25 6.43
C GLY A 72 4.22 -13.10 7.59
N GLY A 73 4.71 -13.20 8.83
CA GLY A 73 3.89 -13.31 10.05
C GLY A 73 3.04 -12.09 10.40
N ILE A 74 3.13 -11.00 9.64
CA ILE A 74 2.29 -9.81 9.76
C ILE A 74 1.78 -9.48 8.35
N ALA A 75 0.49 -9.72 8.12
CA ALA A 75 -0.13 -9.46 6.83
C ALA A 75 0.04 -7.98 6.45
N GLY A 76 0.83 -7.70 5.41
CA GLY A 76 0.96 -6.36 4.85
C GLY A 76 1.92 -5.38 5.55
N GLY A 77 2.88 -5.86 6.35
CA GLY A 77 3.99 -5.03 6.86
C GLY A 77 4.03 -4.85 8.38
N PRO A 78 4.65 -3.79 8.93
CA PRO A 78 5.18 -2.64 8.21
C PRO A 78 6.43 -2.96 7.39
N TYR A 79 6.54 -2.32 6.23
CA TYR A 79 7.70 -2.37 5.34
C TYR A 79 8.42 -1.02 5.36
N GLY A 80 9.70 -1.03 5.73
CA GLY A 80 10.56 0.15 5.63
C GLY A 80 10.98 0.39 4.18
N MET A 81 10.91 1.63 3.73
CA MET A 81 11.44 2.06 2.43
C MET A 81 12.35 3.27 2.58
N PHE A 82 13.37 3.36 1.72
CA PHE A 82 14.27 4.53 1.67
C PHE A 82 14.45 5.05 0.24
N MET A 83 14.73 6.35 0.14
CA MET A 83 15.15 6.98 -1.12
C MET A 83 16.61 6.62 -1.40
N PRO A 84 16.92 5.85 -2.45
CA PRO A 84 18.30 5.52 -2.76
C PRO A 84 19.04 6.79 -3.20
N SER A 85 20.06 7.17 -2.42
CA SER A 85 21.06 8.16 -2.81
C SER A 85 22.43 7.51 -2.97
N ARG A 86 23.39 8.19 -3.61
CA ARG A 86 24.70 7.61 -3.90
C ARG A 86 25.39 7.18 -2.60
N GLY A 87 25.53 5.87 -2.41
CA GLY A 87 26.17 5.28 -1.21
C GLY A 87 25.21 5.04 -0.03
N SER A 88 23.91 5.30 -0.18
CA SER A 88 22.92 4.93 0.84
C SER A 88 22.63 3.43 0.79
N THR A 89 22.87 2.74 1.90
CA THR A 89 22.28 1.45 2.22
C THR A 89 21.14 1.71 3.18
N GLY A 90 19.93 1.23 2.90
CA GLY A 90 18.85 1.25 3.89
C GLY A 90 19.27 0.50 5.16
N GLY A 91 18.63 0.82 6.29
CA GLY A 91 18.77 0.02 7.51
C GLY A 91 18.35 -1.44 7.31
N ASP A 92 18.60 -2.27 8.31
CA ASP A 92 18.19 -3.68 8.28
C ASP A 92 16.67 -3.78 8.09
N GLY A 93 16.23 -4.48 7.04
CA GLY A 93 14.82 -4.63 6.69
C GLY A 93 14.20 -3.48 5.89
N MET A 94 15.00 -2.51 5.41
CA MET A 94 14.53 -1.46 4.50
C MET A 94 14.73 -1.82 3.03
N TYR A 95 13.69 -1.59 2.23
CA TYR A 95 13.73 -1.73 0.77
C TYR A 95 14.06 -0.38 0.11
N PRO A 96 14.93 -0.34 -0.91
CA PRO A 96 15.03 0.88 -1.72
C PRO A 96 13.67 1.15 -2.35
N ARG A 97 13.30 2.42 -2.58
CA ARG A 97 12.04 2.77 -3.25
C ARG A 97 11.83 2.02 -4.58
N SER A 98 12.92 1.73 -5.30
CA SER A 98 12.91 0.95 -6.55
C SER A 98 12.81 -0.57 -6.35
N GLY A 99 12.94 -1.06 -5.12
CA GLY A 99 12.85 -2.47 -4.74
C GLY A 99 11.43 -2.92 -4.38
N MET A 100 10.47 -2.00 -4.32
CA MET A 100 9.04 -2.28 -4.18
C MET A 100 8.29 -1.83 -5.43
N VAL A 101 7.03 -2.25 -5.55
CA VAL A 101 6.19 -1.80 -6.67
C VAL A 101 6.05 -0.27 -6.64
N PRO A 102 6.07 0.42 -7.80
CA PRO A 102 6.09 1.89 -7.85
C PRO A 102 4.97 2.56 -7.04
N ALA A 103 3.80 1.93 -6.98
CA ALA A 103 2.66 2.45 -6.25
C ALA A 103 2.92 2.67 -4.75
N PHE A 104 3.74 1.85 -4.09
CA PHE A 104 4.10 2.05 -2.68
C PHE A 104 4.84 3.36 -2.48
N GLY A 105 5.81 3.65 -3.35
CA GLY A 105 6.54 4.91 -3.30
C GLY A 105 5.66 6.11 -3.64
N ASN A 106 4.85 5.97 -4.70
CA ASN A 106 4.00 7.05 -5.22
C ASN A 106 2.91 7.49 -4.24
N VAL A 107 2.42 6.58 -3.40
CA VAL A 107 1.44 6.86 -2.34
C VAL A 107 2.14 7.15 -1.02
N GLY A 108 3.07 6.29 -0.58
CA GLY A 108 3.69 6.35 0.75
C GLY A 108 4.38 7.67 1.05
N TRP A 109 5.18 8.21 0.11
CA TRP A 109 5.85 9.51 0.29
C TRP A 109 4.91 10.71 0.21
N LYS A 110 3.64 10.53 -0.16
CA LYS A 110 2.63 11.59 -0.20
C LYS A 110 1.72 11.60 1.03
N LEU A 111 1.87 10.61 1.92
CA LEU A 111 1.12 10.49 3.16
C LEU A 111 1.86 11.16 4.32
N ALA A 112 1.10 11.81 5.21
CA ALA A 112 1.59 12.15 6.54
C ALA A 112 1.61 10.89 7.43
N VAL A 113 2.38 10.90 8.52
CA VAL A 113 2.38 9.78 9.47
C VAL A 113 0.98 9.58 10.04
N GLY A 114 0.46 8.36 9.96
CA GLY A 114 -0.90 7.98 10.34
C GLY A 114 -1.95 8.14 9.24
N ASP A 115 -1.66 8.84 8.13
CA ASP A 115 -2.57 8.94 7.00
C ASP A 115 -2.66 7.63 6.21
N VAL A 116 -3.79 7.50 5.49
CA VAL A 116 -4.08 6.37 4.62
C VAL A 116 -4.37 6.87 3.20
N GLY A 117 -3.77 6.20 2.22
CA GLY A 117 -4.02 6.38 0.80
C GLY A 117 -4.34 5.07 0.10
N VAL A 118 -4.85 5.15 -1.12
CA VAL A 118 -5.08 3.97 -1.97
C VAL A 118 -4.23 4.06 -3.23
N ALA A 119 -3.52 2.99 -3.53
CA ALA A 119 -2.98 2.70 -4.85
C ALA A 119 -3.97 1.80 -5.60
N ALA A 120 -4.53 2.32 -6.68
CA ALA A 120 -5.38 1.53 -7.56
C ALA A 120 -4.56 0.50 -8.34
N TYR A 121 -5.22 -0.58 -8.75
CA TYR A 121 -4.64 -1.55 -9.68
C TYR A 121 -4.15 -0.85 -10.95
N ASP A 122 -2.89 -1.13 -11.29
CA ASP A 122 -2.27 -0.71 -12.54
C ASP A 122 -1.26 -1.78 -12.94
N ARG A 123 -1.26 -2.19 -14.22
CA ARG A 123 -0.42 -3.30 -14.68
C ARG A 123 1.08 -3.07 -14.49
N ALA A 124 1.54 -1.82 -14.44
CA ALA A 124 2.95 -1.50 -14.30
C ALA A 124 3.29 -1.06 -12.87
N ALA A 125 2.47 -0.20 -12.28
CA ALA A 125 2.74 0.41 -10.99
C ALA A 125 2.21 -0.41 -9.79
N SER A 126 1.15 -1.19 -9.98
CA SER A 126 0.46 -1.97 -8.94
C SER A 126 -0.13 -3.27 -9.49
N PRO A 127 0.71 -4.19 -10.01
CA PRO A 127 0.22 -5.36 -10.76
C PRO A 127 -0.54 -6.37 -9.92
N TYR A 128 -0.45 -6.29 -8.59
CA TYR A 128 -1.04 -7.24 -7.65
C TYR A 128 -2.49 -6.92 -7.27
N GLY A 129 -2.99 -5.72 -7.57
CA GLY A 129 -4.34 -5.29 -7.22
C GLY A 129 -4.36 -3.90 -6.59
N TRP A 130 -5.33 -3.67 -5.70
CA TRP A 130 -5.46 -2.44 -4.93
C TRP A 130 -4.69 -2.57 -3.63
N HIS A 131 -3.91 -1.54 -3.29
CA HIS A 131 -3.25 -1.46 -2.00
C HIS A 131 -3.82 -0.28 -1.22
N ILE A 132 -4.42 -0.56 -0.07
CA ILE A 132 -4.76 0.46 0.92
C ILE A 132 -3.53 0.62 1.80
N ILE A 133 -2.85 1.76 1.71
CA ILE A 133 -1.53 1.99 2.31
C ILE A 133 -1.67 2.98 3.47
N LYS A 134 -1.17 2.60 4.64
CA LYS A 134 -1.05 3.46 5.83
C LYS A 134 0.41 3.81 6.05
N ARG A 135 0.71 5.08 6.27
CA ARG A 135 2.04 5.49 6.70
C ARG A 135 2.19 5.33 8.22
N VAL A 136 3.21 4.59 8.64
CA VAL A 136 3.50 4.26 10.04
C VAL A 136 4.56 5.21 10.62
N SER A 137 5.60 5.53 9.84
CA SER A 137 6.64 6.52 10.17
C SER A 137 7.12 7.27 8.94
#